data_AF-A0A6J8DV08-F1
#
_entry.id   AF-A0A6J8DV08-F1
#
_cell.length_a   1.000
_cell.length_b   1.000
_cell.length_c   1.000
_cell.angle_alpha   90.00
_cell.angle_beta   90.00
_cell.angle_gamma   90.00
#
_symmetry.space_group_name_H-M   'P 1'
#
loop_
_entity.id
_entity.type
_entity.pdbx_description
1 polymer ?
#
loop_
_entity_poly.entity_id
_entity_poly.type
_entity_poly.pdbx_seq_one_letter_code
_entity_poly.pdbx_strand_id
1 'polypeptide(L)'
;MEPDMVVEMLKELDEKGVDILEVVGDDDSTCFDRAKRLMPNSKMEKISDKNHTKHNIISKINELKPKHKELTGMVCDAIVKNFTYVVNQNVGNPSGIEYGLHASIKHIFGEHDNCNETWCGYLKDKDSYIHSNLPRGKDLCSSELRSDLEKLFIQKMEDWCLHITWITSFVFKIRKFNFKDSEYSETELKDTQM
;
A
#
# COMPACT_ATOMS: atom_id res chain seq x y z
N MET A 1 11.65 16.20 10.86
CA MET A 1 11.39 16.44 12.30
C MET A 1 12.68 16.10 13.04
N GLU A 2 13.02 16.76 14.15
CA GLU A 2 14.22 16.37 14.89
C GLU A 2 14.00 15.01 15.59
N PRO A 3 14.92 14.03 15.43
CA PRO A 3 14.75 12.68 15.99
C PRO A 3 14.53 12.65 17.50
N ASP A 4 15.12 13.59 18.25
CA ASP A 4 15.02 13.63 19.71
C ASP A 4 13.61 14.02 20.18
N MET A 5 12.97 14.97 19.49
CA MET A 5 11.57 15.34 19.79
C MET A 5 10.62 14.16 19.58
N VAL A 6 10.80 13.38 18.51
CA VAL A 6 9.96 12.19 18.22
C VAL A 6 10.08 11.18 19.35
N VAL A 7 11.31 10.92 19.80
CA VAL A 7 11.58 9.96 20.88
C VAL A 7 10.95 10.42 22.19
N GLU A 8 11.08 11.70 22.55
CA GLU A 8 10.49 12.24 23.77
C GLU A 8 8.96 12.13 23.75
N MET A 9 8.31 12.51 22.65
CA MET A 9 6.86 12.37 22.51
C MET A 9 6.39 10.91 22.66
N LEU A 10 7.11 9.95 22.04
CA LEU A 10 6.75 8.54 22.13
C LEU A 10 6.96 7.98 23.56
N LYS A 11 8.03 8.39 24.24
CA LYS A 11 8.28 8.02 25.65
C LYS A 11 7.21 8.57 26.58
N GLU A 12 6.82 9.83 26.43
CA GLU A 12 5.76 10.40 27.24
C GLU A 12 4.43 9.66 27.08
N LEU A 13 4.12 9.17 25.88
CA LEU A 13 2.92 8.38 25.62
C LEU A 13 3.01 6.99 26.26
N ASP A 14 4.17 6.33 26.17
CA ASP A 14 4.44 5.03 26.82
C ASP A 14 4.35 5.14 28.35
N GLU A 15 4.93 6.21 28.93
CA GLU A 15 4.86 6.51 30.37
C GLU A 15 3.42 6.77 30.85
N LYS A 16 2.56 7.30 29.96
CA LYS A 16 1.12 7.48 30.21
C LYS A 16 0.32 6.19 30.02
N GLY A 17 0.97 5.07 29.68
CA GLY A 17 0.34 3.77 29.47
C GLY A 17 -0.38 3.63 28.13
N VAL A 18 -0.03 4.45 27.13
CA VAL A 18 -0.61 4.36 25.78
C VAL A 18 0.17 3.32 24.96
N ASP A 19 -0.52 2.28 24.50
CA ASP A 19 0.07 1.27 23.61
C ASP A 19 0.19 1.83 22.18
N ILE A 20 1.41 2.23 21.80
CA ILE A 20 1.69 2.77 20.47
C ILE A 20 1.96 1.60 19.52
N LEU A 21 0.98 1.30 18.68
CA LEU A 21 1.07 0.22 17.69
C LEU A 21 1.66 0.71 16.36
N GLU A 22 1.30 1.91 15.92
CA GLU A 22 1.60 2.40 14.58
C GLU A 22 2.09 3.86 14.62
N VAL A 23 3.18 4.14 13.91
CA VAL A 23 3.73 5.48 13.71
C VAL A 23 3.71 5.78 12.22
N VAL A 24 2.86 6.74 11.83
CA VAL A 24 2.75 7.19 10.43
C VAL A 24 3.73 8.33 10.20
N GLY A 25 4.60 8.21 9.20
CA GLY A 25 5.61 9.21 8.89
C GLY A 25 6.02 9.23 7.43
N ASP A 26 6.92 10.14 7.08
CA ASP A 26 7.57 10.16 5.76
C ASP A 26 8.42 8.89 5.55
N ASP A 27 8.98 8.71 4.35
CA ASP A 27 9.79 7.53 4.05
C ASP A 27 11.17 7.56 4.73
N ASP A 28 11.56 8.65 5.42
CA ASP A 28 12.79 8.71 6.22
C ASP A 28 12.65 7.88 7.51
N SER A 29 13.42 6.79 7.63
CA SER A 29 13.36 5.91 8.80
C SER A 29 14.21 6.39 9.98
N THR A 30 15.04 7.43 9.83
CA THR A 30 16.02 7.83 10.84
C THR A 30 15.42 8.09 12.23
N CYS A 31 14.29 8.80 12.28
CA CYS A 31 13.59 9.09 13.53
C CYS A 31 12.98 7.83 14.15
N PHE A 32 12.34 7.00 13.34
CA PHE A 32 11.73 5.74 13.78
C PHE A 32 12.78 4.73 14.26
N ASP A 33 13.88 4.58 13.52
CA ASP A 33 14.98 3.67 13.87
C ASP A 33 15.68 4.09 15.16
N ARG A 34 15.75 5.40 15.44
CA ARG A 34 16.22 5.92 16.73
C ARG A 34 15.23 5.59 17.85
N ALA A 35 13.94 5.85 17.64
CA ALA A 35 12.91 5.55 18.63
C ALA A 35 12.83 4.06 18.96
N LYS A 36 12.88 3.18 17.95
CA LYS A 36 12.85 1.72 18.14
C LYS A 36 14.08 1.19 18.88
N ARG A 37 15.26 1.81 18.68
CA ARG A 37 16.47 1.51 19.47
C ARG A 37 16.35 1.92 20.93
N LEU A 38 15.73 3.07 21.21
CA LEU A 38 15.60 3.62 22.56
C LEU A 38 14.40 3.06 23.32
N MET A 39 13.44 2.46 22.62
CA MET A 39 12.24 1.81 23.16
C MET A 39 12.14 0.38 22.63
N PRO A 40 13.09 -0.51 22.97
CA PRO A 40 13.22 -1.84 22.35
C PRO A 40 12.04 -2.79 22.65
N ASN A 41 11.27 -2.50 23.70
CA ASN A 41 10.10 -3.28 24.10
C ASN A 41 8.80 -2.81 23.41
N SER A 42 8.84 -1.68 22.68
CA SER A 42 7.67 -1.17 21.97
C SER A 42 7.29 -2.12 20.84
N LYS A 43 5.97 -2.33 20.66
CA LYS A 43 5.41 -3.08 19.53
C LYS A 43 5.24 -2.21 18.28
N MET A 44 5.71 -0.96 18.33
CA MET A 44 5.43 0.02 17.31
C MET A 44 6.03 -0.37 15.95
N GLU A 45 5.21 -0.16 14.92
CA GLU A 45 5.57 -0.31 13.51
C GLU A 45 5.49 1.03 12.80
N LYS A 46 6.36 1.21 11.79
CA LYS A 46 6.34 2.39 10.93
C LYS A 46 5.43 2.13 9.75
N ILE A 47 4.56 3.09 9.47
CA ILE A 47 3.74 3.10 8.27
C ILE A 47 4.12 4.33 7.44
N SER A 48 4.35 4.12 6.15
CA SER A 48 4.57 5.23 5.21
C SER A 48 3.30 6.05 5.05
N ASP A 49 3.44 7.37 5.08
CA ASP A 49 2.37 8.31 4.79
C ASP A 49 1.91 8.18 3.33
N LYS A 50 0.60 7.99 3.14
CA LYS A 50 -0.04 7.85 1.83
C LYS A 50 0.25 9.02 0.91
N ASN A 51 0.35 10.25 1.44
CA ASN A 51 0.64 11.42 0.61
C ASN A 51 2.09 11.39 0.11
N HIS A 52 3.05 11.06 0.98
CA HIS A 52 4.46 10.88 0.58
C HIS A 52 4.62 9.76 -0.45
N THR A 53 3.99 8.62 -0.21
CA THR A 53 3.92 7.50 -1.14
C THR A 53 3.41 7.93 -2.53
N LYS A 54 2.31 8.70 -2.57
CA LYS A 54 1.75 9.26 -3.80
C LYS A 54 2.69 10.26 -4.48
N HIS A 55 3.30 11.16 -3.71
CA HIS A 55 4.25 12.16 -4.24
C HIS A 55 5.49 11.50 -4.84
N ASN A 56 6.00 10.43 -4.23
CA ASN A 56 7.15 9.68 -4.73
C ASN A 56 6.86 9.05 -6.10
N ILE A 57 5.66 8.50 -6.29
CA ILE A 57 5.25 7.98 -7.61
C ILE A 57 5.10 9.09 -8.63
N ILE A 58 4.44 10.19 -8.26
CA ILE A 58 4.30 11.35 -9.15
C ILE A 58 5.67 11.86 -9.60
N SER A 59 6.63 11.96 -8.66
CA SER A 59 8.01 12.36 -8.96
C SER A 59 8.66 11.41 -9.97
N LYS A 60 8.54 10.10 -9.77
CA LYS A 60 9.13 9.09 -10.66
C LYS A 60 8.49 9.06 -12.05
N ILE A 61 7.17 9.22 -12.14
CA ILE A 61 6.48 9.37 -13.43
C ILE A 61 6.93 10.65 -14.13
N ASN A 62 7.14 11.75 -13.39
CA ASN A 62 7.65 13.00 -13.95
C ASN A 62 9.10 12.86 -14.46
N GLU A 63 9.94 12.06 -13.81
CA GLU A 63 11.29 11.73 -14.31
C GLU A 63 11.26 10.97 -15.65
N LEU A 64 10.19 10.22 -15.94
CA LEU A 64 10.00 9.50 -17.20
C LEU A 64 9.46 10.38 -18.35
N LYS A 65 8.81 11.52 -18.05
CA LYS A 65 8.20 12.42 -19.05
C LYS A 65 9.15 12.87 -20.17
N PRO A 66 10.43 13.21 -19.91
CA PRO A 66 11.33 13.63 -20.97
C PRO A 66 11.60 12.52 -22.01
N LYS A 67 11.51 11.26 -21.60
CA LYS A 67 11.71 10.08 -22.46
C LYS A 67 10.44 9.71 -23.23
N HIS A 68 9.26 9.91 -22.62
CA HIS A 68 7.97 9.45 -23.15
C HIS A 68 6.99 10.61 -23.31
N LYS A 69 6.79 11.07 -24.54
CA LYS A 69 5.88 12.19 -24.86
C LYS A 69 4.41 11.84 -24.60
N GLU A 70 4.10 10.55 -24.52
CA GLU A 70 2.79 9.99 -24.22
C GLU A 70 2.38 10.24 -22.76
N LEU A 71 3.33 10.50 -21.85
CA LEU A 71 3.08 10.89 -20.46
C LEU A 71 2.60 12.34 -20.33
N THR A 72 1.48 12.64 -20.97
CA THR A 72 0.74 13.88 -20.78
C THR A 72 0.23 13.98 -19.34
N GLY A 73 -0.13 15.19 -18.88
CA GLY A 73 -0.69 15.38 -17.53
C GLY A 73 -1.87 14.46 -17.25
N MET A 74 -2.79 14.32 -18.21
CA MET A 74 -3.94 13.42 -18.12
C MET A 74 -3.54 11.95 -17.94
N VAL A 75 -2.54 11.48 -18.68
CA VAL A 75 -2.06 10.09 -18.56
C VAL A 75 -1.39 9.87 -17.20
N CYS A 76 -0.59 10.83 -16.73
CA CYS A 76 0.00 10.76 -15.39
C CYS A 76 -1.08 10.69 -14.30
N ASP A 77 -2.11 11.53 -14.40
CA ASP A 77 -3.22 11.54 -13.44
C ASP A 77 -3.99 10.22 -13.46
N ALA A 78 -4.21 9.63 -14.64
CA ALA A 78 -4.83 8.32 -14.78
C ALA A 78 -4.02 7.21 -14.10
N ILE A 79 -2.70 7.19 -14.33
CA ILE A 79 -1.78 6.22 -13.71
C ILE A 79 -1.81 6.37 -12.19
N VAL A 80 -1.66 7.60 -11.67
CA VAL A 80 -1.66 7.88 -10.22
C VAL A 80 -3.01 7.53 -9.58
N LYS A 81 -4.11 7.78 -10.28
CA LYS A 81 -5.46 7.43 -9.83
C LYS A 81 -5.64 5.93 -9.71
N ASN A 82 -5.32 5.18 -10.76
CA ASN A 82 -5.41 3.71 -10.74
C ASN A 82 -4.51 3.13 -9.65
N PHE A 83 -3.29 3.66 -9.54
CA PHE A 83 -2.35 3.31 -8.50
C PHE A 83 -2.95 3.46 -7.09
N THR A 84 -3.54 4.63 -6.81
CA THR A 84 -4.15 4.94 -5.53
C THR A 84 -5.31 3.98 -5.22
N TYR A 85 -6.11 3.61 -6.24
CA TYR A 85 -7.17 2.63 -6.05
C TYR A 85 -6.63 1.25 -5.69
N VAL A 86 -5.61 0.76 -6.41
CA VAL A 86 -5.00 -0.56 -6.15
C VAL A 86 -4.52 -0.65 -4.71
N VAL A 87 -3.77 0.35 -4.23
CA VAL A 87 -3.26 0.36 -2.84
C VAL A 87 -4.39 0.40 -1.82
N ASN A 88 -5.38 1.26 -2.02
CA ASN A 88 -6.49 1.39 -1.08
C ASN A 88 -7.38 0.13 -1.01
N GLN A 89 -7.51 -0.60 -2.12
CA GLN A 89 -8.30 -1.84 -2.16
C GLN A 89 -7.55 -3.04 -1.58
N ASN A 90 -6.21 -3.00 -1.55
CA ASN A 90 -5.37 -4.13 -1.15
C ASN A 90 -4.52 -3.82 0.10
N VAL A 91 -5.01 -2.96 0.99
CA VAL A 91 -4.35 -2.68 2.28
C VAL A 91 -4.14 -3.99 3.05
N GLY A 92 -2.90 -4.25 3.47
CA GLY A 92 -2.53 -5.50 4.15
C GLY A 92 -2.41 -6.73 3.24
N ASN A 93 -2.55 -6.58 1.91
CA ASN A 93 -2.43 -7.67 0.94
C ASN A 93 -1.37 -7.34 -0.14
N PRO A 94 -0.07 -7.62 0.12
CA PRO A 94 1.02 -7.31 -0.82
C PRO A 94 0.86 -7.98 -2.19
N SER A 95 0.44 -9.25 -2.22
CA SER A 95 0.21 -9.97 -3.48
C SER A 95 -0.97 -9.38 -4.27
N GLY A 96 -1.98 -8.86 -3.58
CA GLY A 96 -3.08 -8.12 -4.21
C GLY A 96 -2.63 -6.78 -4.81
N ILE A 97 -1.71 -6.08 -4.13
CA ILE A 97 -1.08 -4.86 -4.67
C ILE A 97 -0.29 -5.22 -5.94
N GLU A 98 0.53 -6.27 -5.91
CA GLU A 98 1.31 -6.73 -7.06
C GLU A 98 0.44 -7.02 -8.28
N TYR A 99 -0.54 -7.88 -8.08
CA TYR A 99 -1.48 -8.23 -9.12
C TYR A 99 -2.23 -7.00 -9.65
N GLY A 100 -2.72 -6.15 -8.75
CA GLY A 100 -3.48 -4.96 -9.11
C GLY A 100 -2.66 -3.93 -9.90
N LEU A 101 -1.37 -3.76 -9.57
CA LEU A 101 -0.47 -2.86 -10.31
C LEU A 101 -0.20 -3.39 -11.71
N HIS A 102 0.11 -4.68 -11.85
CA HIS A 102 0.27 -5.29 -13.18
C HIS A 102 -1.00 -5.19 -14.02
N ALA A 103 -2.17 -5.48 -13.44
CA ALA A 103 -3.46 -5.36 -14.10
C ALA A 103 -3.77 -3.92 -14.51
N SER A 104 -3.48 -2.94 -13.64
CA SER A 104 -3.68 -1.52 -13.91
C SER A 104 -2.85 -1.02 -15.09
N ILE A 105 -1.61 -1.50 -15.23
CA ILE A 105 -0.76 -1.13 -16.37
C ILE A 105 -1.24 -1.79 -17.64
N LYS A 106 -1.48 -3.09 -17.65
CA LYS A 106 -2.07 -3.76 -18.82
C LYS A 106 -3.36 -3.07 -19.29
N HIS A 107 -4.21 -2.69 -18.35
CA HIS A 107 -5.47 -2.00 -18.62
C HIS A 107 -5.30 -0.71 -19.43
N ILE A 108 -4.34 0.17 -19.10
CA ILE A 108 -4.14 1.42 -19.85
C ILE A 108 -3.52 1.22 -21.25
N PHE A 109 -3.02 0.02 -21.53
CA PHE A 109 -2.53 -0.43 -22.84
C PHE A 109 -3.57 -1.29 -23.60
N GLY A 110 -4.83 -1.33 -23.13
CA GLY A 110 -5.93 -2.07 -23.78
C GLY A 110 -5.95 -3.57 -23.46
N GLU A 111 -5.10 -4.05 -22.56
CA GLU A 111 -5.05 -5.45 -22.14
C GLU A 111 -5.93 -5.66 -20.89
N HIS A 112 -7.04 -6.38 -21.09
CA HIS A 112 -8.06 -6.56 -20.06
C HIS A 112 -8.07 -7.95 -19.41
N ASP A 113 -7.11 -8.82 -19.72
CA ASP A 113 -7.07 -10.22 -19.24
C ASP A 113 -6.93 -10.33 -17.71
N ASN A 114 -6.33 -9.32 -17.06
CA ASN A 114 -6.14 -9.26 -15.61
C ASN A 114 -7.08 -8.27 -14.92
N CYS A 115 -8.10 -7.76 -15.64
CA CYS A 115 -9.05 -6.83 -15.09
C CYS A 115 -10.15 -7.51 -14.27
N ASN A 116 -10.87 -6.73 -13.46
CA ASN A 116 -12.10 -7.15 -12.81
C ASN A 116 -13.27 -6.26 -13.25
N GLU A 117 -14.45 -6.86 -13.41
CA GLU A 117 -15.68 -6.16 -13.83
C GLU A 117 -16.02 -4.98 -12.91
N THR A 118 -15.66 -5.00 -11.62
CA THR A 118 -15.97 -3.91 -10.69
C THR A 118 -15.44 -2.55 -11.15
N TRP A 119 -14.25 -2.52 -11.77
CA TRP A 119 -13.57 -1.29 -12.17
C TRP A 119 -13.25 -1.20 -13.67
N CYS A 120 -13.27 -2.31 -14.40
CA CYS A 120 -12.99 -2.32 -15.83
C CYS A 120 -14.28 -2.18 -16.64
N GLY A 121 -14.46 -1.01 -17.26
CA GLY A 121 -15.61 -0.75 -18.14
C GLY A 121 -15.64 -1.69 -19.36
N TYR A 122 -14.48 -2.09 -19.88
CA TYR A 122 -14.39 -3.00 -21.02
C TYR A 122 -15.04 -4.35 -20.73
N LEU A 123 -14.87 -4.88 -19.51
CA LEU A 123 -15.49 -6.15 -19.13
C LEU A 123 -17.01 -6.02 -18.94
N LYS A 124 -17.53 -4.81 -18.66
CA LYS A 124 -18.97 -4.55 -18.54
C LYS A 124 -19.64 -4.41 -19.91
N ASP A 125 -19.02 -3.65 -20.80
CA ASP A 125 -19.53 -3.39 -22.14
C ASP A 125 -18.35 -3.17 -23.10
N LYS A 126 -18.02 -4.21 -23.86
CA LYS A 126 -16.87 -4.20 -24.77
C LYS A 126 -17.07 -3.26 -25.95
N ASP A 127 -18.30 -3.13 -26.42
CA ASP A 127 -18.59 -2.47 -27.71
C ASP A 127 -18.62 -0.94 -27.57
N SER A 128 -18.95 -0.42 -26.38
CA SER A 128 -18.98 1.02 -26.11
C SER A 128 -17.82 1.54 -25.27
N TYR A 129 -16.91 0.67 -24.84
CA TYR A 129 -15.86 1.05 -23.90
C TYR A 129 -14.87 2.07 -24.48
N ILE A 130 -14.66 3.14 -23.71
CA ILE A 130 -13.64 4.15 -23.95
C ILE A 130 -12.94 4.50 -22.64
N HIS A 131 -11.62 4.71 -22.70
CA HIS A 131 -10.87 5.13 -21.51
C HIS A 131 -11.15 6.60 -21.18
N SER A 132 -12.06 6.86 -20.24
CA SER A 132 -12.43 8.23 -19.83
C SER A 132 -11.23 9.08 -19.35
N ASN A 133 -10.19 8.42 -18.85
CA ASN A 133 -9.01 9.05 -18.25
C ASN A 133 -7.80 9.05 -19.19
N LEU A 134 -7.94 8.60 -20.45
CA LEU A 134 -6.86 8.65 -21.43
C LEU A 134 -7.18 9.63 -22.58
N PRO A 135 -6.15 10.23 -23.21
CA PRO A 135 -6.34 11.15 -24.31
C PRO A 135 -7.16 10.52 -25.45
N ARG A 136 -8.25 11.19 -25.82
CA ARG A 136 -9.17 10.75 -26.89
C ARG A 136 -9.81 9.37 -26.64
N GLY A 137 -9.82 8.89 -25.39
CA GLY A 137 -10.39 7.59 -25.04
C GLY A 137 -9.59 6.39 -25.51
N LYS A 138 -8.35 6.59 -26.00
CA LYS A 138 -7.54 5.55 -26.63
C LYS A 138 -6.50 4.97 -25.69
N ASP A 139 -6.19 3.70 -25.92
CA ASP A 139 -5.12 2.97 -25.25
C ASP A 139 -3.75 3.58 -25.56
N LEU A 140 -2.82 3.41 -24.63
CA LEU A 140 -1.41 3.65 -24.91
C LEU A 140 -0.85 2.51 -25.77
N CYS A 141 0.07 2.84 -26.68
CA CYS A 141 0.64 1.84 -27.61
C CYS A 141 2.17 1.69 -27.52
N SER A 142 2.85 2.51 -26.71
CA SER A 142 4.32 2.50 -26.63
C SER A 142 4.83 1.35 -25.76
N SER A 143 5.48 0.37 -26.40
CA SER A 143 6.10 -0.76 -25.72
C SER A 143 7.25 -0.34 -24.79
N GLU A 144 7.99 0.71 -25.17
CA GLU A 144 9.05 1.28 -24.34
C GLU A 144 8.48 1.90 -23.06
N LEU A 145 7.41 2.71 -23.18
CA LEU A 145 6.74 3.30 -22.02
C LEU A 145 6.18 2.21 -21.11
N ARG A 146 5.55 1.19 -21.68
CA ARG A 146 5.02 0.05 -20.92
C ARG A 146 6.11 -0.59 -20.08
N SER A 147 7.25 -0.93 -20.69
CA SER A 147 8.36 -1.58 -19.99
C SER A 147 8.92 -0.70 -18.87
N ASP A 148 9.06 0.60 -19.11
CA ASP A 148 9.56 1.53 -18.09
C ASP A 148 8.56 1.71 -16.93
N LEU A 149 7.26 1.73 -17.21
CA LEU A 149 6.23 1.76 -16.16
C LEU A 149 6.20 0.46 -15.36
N GLU A 150 6.23 -0.70 -16.00
CA GLU A 150 6.30 -2.00 -15.32
C GLU A 150 7.52 -2.09 -14.40
N LYS A 151 8.69 -1.66 -14.88
CA LYS A 151 9.93 -1.60 -14.07
C LYS A 151 9.78 -0.64 -12.89
N LEU A 152 9.23 0.56 -13.11
CA LEU A 152 9.00 1.54 -12.05
C LEU A 152 8.11 0.95 -10.94
N PHE A 153 7.04 0.25 -11.32
CA PHE A 153 6.13 -0.35 -10.34
C PHE A 153 6.73 -1.57 -9.63
N ILE A 154 7.48 -2.43 -10.32
CA ILE A 154 8.20 -3.54 -9.67
C ILE A 154 9.23 -3.00 -8.66
N GLN A 155 10.06 -2.04 -9.06
CA GLN A 155 11.06 -1.45 -8.17
C GLN A 155 10.41 -0.79 -6.94
N LYS A 156 9.30 -0.08 -7.13
CA LYS A 156 8.57 0.56 -6.02
C LYS A 156 7.85 -0.44 -5.15
N MET A 157 7.36 -1.54 -5.72
CA MET A 157 6.84 -2.65 -4.95
C MET A 157 7.90 -3.30 -4.09
N GLU A 158 9.15 -3.43 -4.54
CA GLU A 158 10.23 -3.94 -3.70
C GLU A 158 10.53 -2.97 -2.54
N ASP A 159 10.63 -1.67 -2.82
CA ASP A 159 10.81 -0.65 -1.78
C ASP A 159 9.66 -0.67 -0.76
N TRP A 160 8.41 -0.77 -1.23
CA TRP A 160 7.24 -0.78 -0.35
C TRP A 160 7.00 -2.11 0.29
N CYS A 161 7.32 -3.22 -0.36
CA CYS A 161 7.38 -4.50 0.28
C CYS A 161 8.47 -4.46 1.33
N LEU A 162 9.61 -3.78 1.20
CA LEU A 162 10.56 -3.66 2.32
C LEU A 162 9.99 -2.89 3.53
N HIS A 163 9.04 -1.97 3.31
CA HIS A 163 8.28 -1.29 4.38
C HIS A 163 7.01 -2.04 4.84
N ILE A 164 6.40 -2.87 3.99
CA ILE A 164 5.18 -3.67 4.23
C ILE A 164 5.53 -5.13 4.62
N THR A 165 6.76 -5.60 4.42
CA THR A 165 7.23 -6.96 4.78
C THR A 165 7.61 -7.07 6.25
N TRP A 166 7.60 -5.95 6.98
CA TRP A 166 7.47 -5.98 8.43
C TRP A 166 6.03 -6.28 8.87
N ILE A 167 5.01 -5.89 8.08
CA ILE A 167 3.60 -6.29 8.32
C ILE A 167 3.42 -7.80 8.08
N THR A 168 4.14 -8.41 7.13
CA THR A 168 4.05 -9.86 6.88
C THR A 168 4.86 -10.73 7.86
N SER A 169 5.89 -10.19 8.52
CA SER A 169 6.65 -10.94 9.54
C SER A 169 5.85 -11.16 10.83
N PHE A 170 4.79 -10.36 11.06
CA PHE A 170 3.85 -10.59 12.18
C PHE A 170 2.71 -11.55 11.81
N VAL A 171 2.18 -11.48 10.58
CA VAL A 171 1.11 -12.41 10.13
C VAL A 171 1.61 -13.86 9.99
N PHE A 172 2.89 -14.08 9.66
CA PHE A 172 3.44 -15.44 9.61
C PHE A 172 3.81 -16.00 11.00
N LYS A 173 4.01 -15.14 12.02
CA LYS A 173 4.33 -15.57 13.39
C LYS A 173 3.09 -15.82 14.25
N ILE A 174 1.95 -15.18 13.94
CA ILE A 174 0.67 -15.43 14.63
C ILE A 174 0.05 -16.78 14.23
N ARG A 175 0.36 -17.33 13.05
CA ARG A 175 -0.15 -18.66 12.65
C ARG A 175 0.53 -19.86 13.32
N LYS A 176 1.53 -19.65 14.20
CA LYS A 176 2.17 -20.72 14.99
C LYS A 176 1.88 -20.67 16.50
N PHE A 177 1.04 -19.74 16.96
CA PHE A 177 0.66 -19.65 18.37
C PHE A 177 -0.86 -19.47 18.50
N ASN A 178 -1.56 -20.60 18.51
CA ASN A 178 -2.90 -20.88 19.05
C ASN A 178 -3.29 -22.25 18.46
N PHE A 179 -3.64 -23.30 19.18
CA PHE A 179 -4.16 -23.43 20.53
C PHE A 179 -3.97 -24.93 20.85
N LYS A 180 -3.15 -25.29 21.82
CA LYS A 180 -3.25 -26.58 22.50
C LYS A 180 -3.26 -26.31 23.99
N ASP A 181 -4.29 -26.86 24.60
CA ASP A 181 -4.45 -27.12 26.03
C ASP A 181 -4.88 -25.91 26.88
N SER A 182 -6.21 -25.69 26.91
CA SER A 182 -6.90 -25.67 28.20
C SER A 182 -8.35 -26.10 28.02
N GLU A 183 -8.64 -27.35 28.32
CA GLU A 183 -9.92 -27.77 28.86
C GLU A 183 -10.19 -26.95 30.14
N TYR A 184 -11.32 -26.23 30.20
CA TYR A 184 -12.10 -26.19 31.44
C TYR A 184 -13.56 -25.83 31.16
N SER A 185 -14.40 -26.61 31.83
CA SER A 185 -15.84 -26.82 31.78
C SER A 185 -16.78 -25.60 31.75
N GLU A 186 -17.86 -25.74 30.97
CA GLU A 186 -19.18 -25.20 31.30
C GLU A 186 -19.63 -25.70 32.68
N THR A 187 -19.98 -24.80 33.59
CA THR A 187 -21.09 -24.98 34.54
C THR A 187 -21.43 -23.67 35.23
N GLU A 188 -22.71 -23.32 35.17
CA GLU A 188 -23.50 -22.58 36.16
C GLU A 188 -23.14 -21.11 36.47
N LEU A 189 -24.06 -20.21 36.10
CA LEU A 189 -24.65 -19.18 36.97
C LEU A 189 -25.65 -18.35 36.14
N LYS A 190 -26.82 -18.94 35.88
CA LYS A 190 -28.05 -18.17 35.74
C LYS A 190 -28.79 -18.30 37.07
N ASP A 191 -29.40 -17.18 37.46
CA ASP A 191 -30.30 -17.01 38.60
C ASP A 191 -29.62 -16.62 39.92
N THR A 192 -29.35 -15.32 40.08
CA THR A 192 -29.80 -14.62 41.30
C THR A 192 -29.95 -13.10 41.08
N GLN A 193 -31.13 -12.59 41.45
CA GLN A 193 -31.50 -11.21 41.80
C GLN A 193 -31.76 -10.27 40.60
N MET A 194 -32.95 -9.68 40.44
CA MET A 194 -33.88 -9.11 41.43
C MET A 194 -35.32 -9.13 40.90
#